data_AF-A0A9Q0FZJ3-F1
#
_entry.id   AF-A0A9Q0FZJ3-F1
#
_cell.length_a   1.000
_cell.length_b   1.000
_cell.length_c   1.000
_cell.angle_alpha   90.00
_cell.angle_beta   90.00
_cell.angle_gamma   90.00
#
_symmetry.space_group_name_H-M   'P 1'
#
loop_
_entity.id
_entity.type
_entity.pdbx_description
1 polymer ?
#
loop_
_entity_poly.entity_id
_entity_poly.type
_entity_poly.pdbx_seq_one_letter_code
_entity_poly.pdbx_strand_id
1 'polypeptide(L)'
;MQPIAYFAVRNFIDHGQIAIHIMGWLSKIFKGSSHNISEGHYQESYGQDSHFYTPSTSGDAWLEQENYDVDRAIALSLLDEKQNGKHVVDNGAQLEEDELLARAIQESLNVESPKYGTGNSSQGNGNAYQGSLYYPIPVHFPMGFRICAGCNSEIGHGRFLNCLNAFWHPECFRCHACNLPISDYEFSMSGNYPYHKSCYKERHHPKCDVCKHFIPTNIAGLIEYRAHPFWIQKYCPSHEHDSTPRCCSCERLEPRDTAYVALDDGRKLCLECLDSVVMDTKECQPLYLDIQEFYERLNMKVEQDVPLLLVERQALNEARDGEKHGHYHMPETRGLCLSEEQTVSTILRRPRFGAGNRAMGVVTEPYRLTRHCEVTAILILYGLPRLLTGSILAHEMMHAWMRLKGFQTLSQDVEEGICQVLAHMWLTSELASVSGSDIASSSASRSSKGTRSPFERKLGEFFKHQIESDTSPVYGDGFRAGLLAVQKYGLQRTLDHIRMTGRFPY
;
A
#
# COMPACT_ATOMS: atom_id res chain seq x y z
N MET A 1 -32.35 -19.85 50.07
CA MET A 1 -32.42 -20.27 48.66
C MET A 1 -32.38 -19.01 47.80
N GLN A 2 -31.25 -18.77 47.13
CA GLN A 2 -31.09 -17.67 46.15
C GLN A 2 -31.17 -18.26 44.75
N PRO A 3 -31.72 -17.53 43.75
CA PRO A 3 -31.94 -18.05 42.41
C PRO A 3 -30.62 -18.17 41.64
N ILE A 4 -30.50 -19.27 40.90
CA ILE A 4 -29.39 -19.56 39.97
C ILE A 4 -29.58 -18.66 38.75
N ALA A 5 -28.72 -17.66 38.57
CA ALA A 5 -28.70 -16.82 37.38
C ALA A 5 -28.07 -17.58 36.21
N TYR A 6 -28.88 -17.91 35.20
CA TYR A 6 -28.41 -18.35 33.89
C TYR A 6 -27.95 -17.12 33.10
N PHE A 7 -26.66 -17.06 32.75
CA PHE A 7 -26.11 -16.07 31.81
C PHE A 7 -25.95 -16.75 30.45
N ALA A 8 -26.82 -16.42 29.50
CA ALA A 8 -26.64 -16.78 28.10
C ALA A 8 -25.65 -15.80 27.48
N VAL A 9 -24.46 -16.26 27.09
CA VAL A 9 -23.44 -15.43 26.43
C VAL A 9 -23.64 -15.52 24.92
N ARG A 10 -23.86 -14.39 24.25
CA ARG A 10 -23.97 -14.34 22.79
C ARG A 10 -22.57 -14.35 22.18
N ASN A 11 -22.26 -15.39 21.40
CA ASN A 11 -21.12 -15.41 20.50
C ASN A 11 -21.36 -14.44 19.34
N PHE A 12 -20.52 -13.44 19.18
CA PHE A 12 -20.37 -12.72 17.91
C PHE A 12 -19.08 -13.20 17.26
N ILE A 13 -19.23 -13.95 16.17
CA ILE A 13 -18.12 -14.21 15.26
C ILE A 13 -18.01 -12.96 14.39
N ASP A 14 -17.12 -12.04 14.77
CA ASP A 14 -16.80 -10.88 13.95
C ASP A 14 -15.81 -11.33 12.86
N HIS A 15 -16.36 -11.90 11.78
CA HIS A 15 -15.61 -12.01 10.53
C HIS A 15 -15.58 -10.62 9.90
N GLY A 16 -14.75 -9.73 10.45
CA GLY A 16 -14.41 -8.48 9.78
C GLY A 16 -13.77 -8.82 8.43
N GLN A 17 -14.54 -8.75 7.36
CA GLN A 17 -14.00 -8.81 6.00
C GLN A 17 -13.17 -7.53 5.80
N ILE A 18 -11.85 -7.69 5.85
CA ILE A 18 -10.91 -6.62 5.51
C ILE A 18 -10.89 -6.54 3.99
N ALA A 19 -11.64 -5.62 3.42
CA ALA A 19 -11.58 -5.32 1.99
C ALA A 19 -10.35 -4.43 1.73
N ILE A 20 -9.30 -5.03 1.15
CA ILE A 20 -8.11 -4.29 0.72
C ILE A 20 -8.38 -3.78 -0.70
N HIS A 21 -8.64 -2.48 -0.84
CA HIS A 21 -8.76 -1.87 -2.16
C HIS A 21 -7.42 -1.30 -2.62
N ILE A 22 -6.69 -2.05 -3.46
CA ILE A 22 -5.50 -1.56 -4.16
C ILE A 22 -5.98 -0.79 -5.39
N MET A 23 -5.97 0.55 -5.33
CA MET A 23 -6.33 1.39 -6.47
C MET A 23 -5.17 1.58 -7.46
N GLY A 24 -5.48 1.64 -8.76
CA GLY A 24 -4.54 1.77 -9.90
C GLY A 24 -4.08 3.19 -10.23
N TRP A 25 -3.64 3.96 -9.23
CA TRP A 25 -3.13 5.33 -9.40
C TRP A 25 -1.64 5.45 -9.83
N LEU A 26 -1.02 4.37 -10.31
CA LEU A 26 0.43 4.27 -10.58
C LEU A 26 0.89 4.81 -11.95
N SER A 27 0.65 6.08 -12.26
CA SER A 27 1.36 6.75 -13.37
C SER A 27 1.70 8.20 -13.04
N LYS A 28 2.71 8.38 -12.16
CA LYS A 28 3.05 9.71 -11.59
C LYS A 28 4.52 9.95 -11.27
N ILE A 29 5.45 9.63 -12.19
CA ILE A 29 6.77 10.30 -12.14
C ILE A 29 6.65 11.77 -12.57
N PHE A 30 5.61 12.11 -13.34
CA PHE A 30 5.42 13.43 -13.95
C PHE A 30 3.99 14.00 -13.86
N LYS A 31 3.10 13.37 -13.07
CA LYS A 31 1.71 13.82 -12.86
C LYS A 31 1.50 14.19 -11.40
N GLY A 32 1.74 15.46 -11.08
CA GLY A 32 1.28 16.09 -9.85
C GLY A 32 -0.26 16.23 -9.80
N SER A 33 -0.79 16.22 -8.59
CA SER A 33 -2.22 16.20 -8.27
C SER A 33 -2.91 17.55 -8.54
N SER A 34 -3.97 17.55 -9.36
CA SER A 34 -5.07 18.51 -9.21
C SER A 34 -6.41 17.85 -9.58
N HIS A 35 -7.42 18.14 -8.76
CA HIS A 35 -8.81 17.73 -8.93
C HIS A 35 -9.42 18.36 -10.21
N ASN A 36 -10.11 17.57 -11.03
CA ASN A 36 -11.50 17.80 -11.43
C ASN A 36 -12.04 16.73 -12.41
N ILE A 37 -13.34 16.50 -12.28
CA ILE A 37 -14.17 15.41 -12.82
C ILE A 37 -14.67 15.75 -14.23
N SER A 38 -14.68 14.77 -15.15
CA SER A 38 -15.82 14.54 -16.06
C SER A 38 -15.70 13.20 -16.82
N GLU A 39 -16.78 12.44 -16.75
CA GLU A 39 -17.01 11.08 -17.28
C GLU A 39 -16.96 10.98 -18.81
N GLY A 40 -16.60 9.78 -19.30
CA GLY A 40 -16.75 9.37 -20.70
C GLY A 40 -16.56 7.87 -20.86
N HIS A 41 -17.67 7.14 -20.91
CA HIS A 41 -17.81 5.69 -21.13
C HIS A 41 -17.15 5.19 -22.41
N TYR A 42 -16.50 4.00 -22.41
CA TYR A 42 -16.52 3.04 -23.55
C TYR A 42 -16.12 1.61 -23.09
N GLN A 43 -16.81 0.62 -23.65
CA GLN A 43 -16.85 -0.82 -23.29
C GLN A 43 -15.77 -1.70 -23.96
N GLU A 44 -15.33 -2.72 -23.19
CA GLU A 44 -14.98 -4.13 -23.49
C GLU A 44 -14.21 -4.57 -24.76
N SER A 45 -13.19 -5.43 -24.55
CA SER A 45 -13.18 -6.82 -25.07
C SER A 45 -12.01 -7.65 -24.48
N TYR A 46 -12.33 -8.80 -23.87
CA TYR A 46 -11.37 -9.78 -23.31
C TYR A 46 -11.01 -10.86 -24.33
N GLY A 47 -9.74 -11.30 -24.34
CA GLY A 47 -9.26 -12.54 -24.95
C GLY A 47 -8.37 -13.30 -23.96
N GLN A 48 -8.62 -14.60 -23.81
CA GLN A 48 -8.11 -15.51 -22.78
C GLN A 48 -7.28 -16.62 -23.44
N ASP A 49 -6.15 -17.04 -22.83
CA ASP A 49 -5.44 -18.35 -22.92
C ASP A 49 -4.09 -18.23 -22.17
N SER A 50 -3.42 -19.21 -21.55
CA SER A 50 -3.66 -20.58 -21.05
C SER A 50 -2.37 -20.97 -20.27
N HIS A 51 -2.49 -21.77 -19.19
CA HIS A 51 -1.45 -22.13 -18.21
C HIS A 51 -0.47 -23.24 -18.64
N PHE A 52 0.77 -23.25 -18.10
CA PHE A 52 1.56 -24.46 -17.77
C PHE A 52 2.51 -24.24 -16.55
N TYR A 53 2.74 -25.30 -15.77
CA TYR A 53 3.27 -25.36 -14.38
C TYR A 53 4.71 -25.97 -14.27
N THR A 54 5.62 -25.31 -13.51
CA THR A 54 6.60 -25.78 -12.45
C THR A 54 7.69 -26.88 -12.73
N PRO A 55 8.71 -27.19 -11.85
CA PRO A 55 8.96 -26.80 -10.42
C PRO A 55 10.43 -26.59 -9.89
N SER A 56 10.52 -26.11 -8.63
CA SER A 56 11.53 -26.30 -7.54
C SER A 56 12.88 -25.51 -7.58
N THR A 57 13.41 -24.88 -6.50
CA THR A 57 13.73 -25.44 -5.15
C THR A 57 14.11 -24.36 -4.10
N SER A 58 13.58 -24.50 -2.88
CA SER A 58 14.06 -24.20 -1.50
C SER A 58 14.69 -22.85 -1.08
N GLY A 59 14.03 -22.18 -0.12
CA GLY A 59 14.66 -21.41 0.96
C GLY A 59 13.80 -20.26 1.51
N ASP A 60 13.17 -20.47 2.68
CA ASP A 60 12.64 -19.46 3.65
C ASP A 60 11.11 -19.53 3.96
N ALA A 61 10.77 -20.39 4.92
CA ALA A 61 9.41 -20.87 5.22
C ALA A 61 8.54 -20.02 6.18
N TRP A 62 8.68 -18.70 6.24
CA TRP A 62 7.86 -17.87 7.15
C TRP A 62 7.24 -16.61 6.56
N LEU A 63 7.50 -16.29 5.29
CA LEU A 63 6.87 -15.14 4.58
C LEU A 63 5.86 -15.57 3.51
N GLU A 64 5.75 -16.86 3.18
CA GLU A 64 4.89 -17.35 2.09
C GLU A 64 3.41 -17.48 2.48
N GLN A 65 3.08 -17.58 3.77
CA GLN A 65 1.69 -17.85 4.21
C GLN A 65 0.73 -16.69 3.91
N GLU A 66 1.19 -15.43 3.95
CA GLU A 66 0.33 -14.25 3.71
C GLU A 66 -0.01 -14.05 2.21
N ASN A 67 0.84 -14.53 1.29
CA ASN A 67 0.59 -14.40 -0.15
C ASN A 67 -0.40 -15.45 -0.69
N TYR A 68 -0.37 -16.68 -0.18
CA TYR A 68 -1.30 -17.73 -0.60
C TYR A 68 -2.77 -17.42 -0.26
N ASP A 69 -3.02 -16.68 0.82
CA ASP A 69 -4.37 -16.28 1.22
C ASP A 69 -4.94 -15.17 0.32
N VAL A 70 -4.07 -14.31 -0.24
CA VAL A 70 -4.46 -13.26 -1.19
C VAL A 70 -4.77 -13.86 -2.57
N ASP A 71 -3.92 -14.77 -3.07
CA ASP A 71 -4.16 -15.45 -4.35
C ASP A 71 -5.41 -16.35 -4.30
N ARG A 72 -5.67 -16.97 -3.14
CA ARG A 72 -6.89 -17.75 -2.89
C ARG A 72 -8.15 -16.88 -2.85
N ALA A 73 -8.07 -15.67 -2.31
CA ALA A 73 -9.20 -14.72 -2.30
C ALA A 73 -9.52 -14.22 -3.72
N ILE A 74 -8.51 -13.96 -4.55
CA ILE A 74 -8.69 -13.57 -5.96
C ILE A 74 -9.35 -14.69 -6.77
N ALA A 75 -8.92 -15.94 -6.58
CA ALA A 75 -9.51 -17.10 -7.26
C ALA A 75 -10.98 -17.35 -6.88
N LEU A 76 -11.37 -17.08 -5.62
CA LEU A 76 -12.75 -17.21 -5.15
C LEU A 76 -13.66 -16.09 -5.69
N SER A 77 -13.17 -14.85 -5.76
CA SER A 77 -13.93 -13.74 -6.34
C SER A 77 -14.21 -13.92 -7.84
N LEU A 78 -13.27 -14.52 -8.59
CA LEU A 78 -13.46 -14.82 -10.03
C LEU A 78 -14.43 -15.99 -10.29
N LEU A 79 -14.69 -16.84 -9.29
CA LEU A 79 -15.64 -17.95 -9.38
C LEU A 79 -17.09 -17.51 -9.10
N ASP A 80 -17.29 -16.55 -8.19
CA ASP A 80 -18.61 -16.01 -7.84
C ASP A 80 -19.22 -15.15 -8.96
N GLU A 81 -18.41 -14.44 -9.75
CA GLU A 81 -18.91 -13.65 -10.89
C GLU A 81 -19.41 -14.51 -12.04
N LYS A 82 -18.98 -15.78 -12.14
CA LYS A 82 -19.38 -16.69 -13.21
C LYS A 82 -20.71 -17.42 -12.94
N GLN A 83 -21.19 -17.45 -11.69
CA GLN A 83 -22.40 -18.19 -11.31
C GLN A 83 -23.68 -17.34 -11.25
N ASN A 84 -23.60 -16.01 -11.22
CA ASN A 84 -24.79 -15.16 -11.10
C ASN A 84 -25.47 -14.77 -12.43
N GLY A 85 -25.05 -15.39 -13.54
CA GLY A 85 -25.63 -15.19 -14.86
C GLY A 85 -26.65 -16.26 -15.27
N LYS A 86 -27.71 -16.49 -14.47
CA LYS A 86 -29.05 -17.07 -14.83
C LYS A 86 -29.64 -17.90 -13.67
N HIS A 87 -30.68 -17.39 -13.01
CA HIS A 87 -31.86 -18.24 -12.70
C HIS A 87 -33.09 -17.38 -12.39
N VAL A 88 -34.23 -17.77 -12.98
CA VAL A 88 -35.56 -17.19 -12.80
C VAL A 88 -36.19 -17.78 -11.53
N VAL A 89 -36.96 -16.96 -10.81
CA VAL A 89 -37.65 -17.26 -9.54
C VAL A 89 -38.83 -18.22 -9.74
N ASP A 90 -38.93 -19.28 -8.95
CA ASP A 90 -40.14 -20.11 -8.78
C ASP A 90 -40.67 -19.94 -7.34
N ASN A 91 -41.88 -19.42 -7.21
CA ASN A 91 -42.51 -18.93 -5.96
C ASN A 91 -43.39 -20.00 -5.27
N GLY A 92 -43.24 -21.29 -5.60
CA GLY A 92 -44.08 -22.36 -5.03
C GLY A 92 -43.63 -22.91 -3.66
N ALA A 93 -42.33 -23.04 -3.43
CA ALA A 93 -41.80 -23.76 -2.25
C ALA A 93 -41.77 -22.92 -0.96
N GLN A 94 -41.81 -21.59 -1.08
CA GLN A 94 -41.64 -20.68 0.06
C GLN A 94 -42.93 -20.47 0.88
N LEU A 95 -44.10 -20.83 0.34
CA LEU A 95 -45.39 -20.67 1.03
C LEU A 95 -45.73 -21.85 1.95
N GLU A 96 -45.17 -23.04 1.70
CA GLU A 96 -45.43 -24.25 2.50
C GLU A 96 -44.60 -24.27 3.79
N GLU A 97 -43.39 -23.71 3.75
CA GLU A 97 -42.50 -23.57 4.92
C GLU A 97 -42.98 -22.49 5.91
N ASP A 98 -43.50 -21.37 5.41
CA ASP A 98 -44.03 -20.28 6.23
C ASP A 98 -45.33 -20.70 6.97
N GLU A 99 -46.14 -21.58 6.39
CA GLU A 99 -47.37 -22.10 7.01
C GLU A 99 -47.07 -23.13 8.13
N LEU A 100 -46.00 -23.92 7.99
CA LEU A 100 -45.52 -24.84 9.02
C LEU A 100 -44.88 -24.10 10.20
N LEU A 101 -44.17 -23.01 9.92
CA LEU A 101 -43.59 -22.14 10.95
C LEU A 101 -44.68 -21.41 11.77
N ALA A 102 -45.76 -20.96 11.12
CA ALA A 102 -46.88 -20.32 11.79
C ALA A 102 -47.64 -21.27 12.73
N ARG A 103 -47.83 -22.55 12.35
CA ARG A 103 -48.47 -23.56 13.22
C ARG A 103 -47.61 -23.90 14.45
N ALA A 104 -46.30 -24.02 14.28
CA ALA A 104 -45.38 -24.31 15.40
C ALA A 104 -45.34 -23.19 16.45
N ILE A 105 -45.46 -21.93 16.02
CA ILE A 105 -45.52 -20.77 16.93
C ILE A 105 -46.85 -20.76 17.70
N GLN A 106 -47.96 -21.11 17.06
CA GLN A 106 -49.29 -21.09 17.69
C GLN A 106 -49.49 -22.21 18.72
N GLU A 107 -48.87 -23.38 18.52
CA GLU A 107 -48.85 -24.46 19.52
C GLU A 107 -47.95 -24.15 20.73
N SER A 108 -46.92 -23.31 20.57
CA SER A 108 -46.02 -22.91 21.65
C SER A 108 -46.63 -21.89 22.64
N LEU A 109 -47.78 -21.30 22.32
CA LEU A 109 -48.43 -20.24 23.10
C LEU A 109 -49.60 -20.73 23.98
N ASN A 110 -49.97 -22.01 23.92
CA ASN A 110 -51.03 -22.59 24.76
C ASN A 110 -50.43 -23.42 25.92
N VAL A 111 -49.97 -22.72 26.97
CA VAL A 111 -49.81 -23.32 28.31
C VAL A 111 -50.54 -22.43 29.30
N GLU A 112 -51.75 -22.87 29.68
CA GLU A 112 -52.54 -22.25 30.75
C GLU A 112 -51.77 -22.27 32.07
N SER A 113 -51.63 -21.10 32.69
CA SER A 113 -51.01 -20.92 34.01
C SER A 113 -52.02 -21.23 35.15
N PRO A 114 -51.60 -21.86 36.26
CA PRO A 114 -52.47 -22.11 37.41
C PRO A 114 -52.68 -20.85 38.26
N LYS A 115 -53.94 -20.59 38.67
CA LYS A 115 -54.34 -19.46 39.54
C LYS A 115 -54.42 -19.89 41.01
N TYR A 116 -53.74 -19.16 41.89
CA TYR A 116 -54.08 -18.95 43.31
C TYR A 116 -54.88 -17.62 43.39
N GLY A 117 -55.92 -17.34 44.18
CA GLY A 117 -56.80 -18.02 45.13
C GLY A 117 -57.69 -16.93 45.79
N THR A 118 -58.92 -17.24 46.24
CA THR A 118 -59.67 -16.71 47.43
C THR A 118 -61.20 -16.77 47.26
N GLY A 119 -61.92 -17.39 48.21
CA GLY A 119 -63.25 -16.93 48.67
C GLY A 119 -64.48 -17.84 48.54
N ASN A 120 -64.86 -18.45 49.68
CA ASN A 120 -66.21 -18.84 50.17
C ASN A 120 -66.94 -20.15 49.76
N SER A 121 -67.20 -20.92 50.83
CA SER A 121 -68.44 -21.63 51.23
C SER A 121 -68.93 -22.86 50.45
N SER A 122 -68.77 -24.04 51.05
CA SER A 122 -69.84 -24.83 51.72
C SER A 122 -69.66 -26.36 51.59
N GLN A 123 -69.87 -27.04 52.73
CA GLN A 123 -70.32 -28.43 52.93
C GLN A 123 -69.43 -29.64 52.53
N GLY A 124 -68.95 -30.33 53.58
CA GLY A 124 -69.43 -31.70 53.86
C GLY A 124 -68.44 -32.87 53.72
N ASN A 125 -68.12 -33.51 54.86
CA ASN A 125 -67.64 -34.91 55.09
C ASN A 125 -66.33 -35.37 54.38
N GLY A 126 -65.39 -36.10 54.97
CA GLY A 126 -65.26 -36.75 56.28
C GLY A 126 -64.22 -37.90 56.17
N ASN A 127 -63.37 -38.04 57.20
CA ASN A 127 -62.48 -39.18 57.56
C ASN A 127 -61.26 -39.52 56.67
N ALA A 128 -60.11 -40.02 57.17
CA ALA A 128 -59.45 -40.03 58.48
C ALA A 128 -58.06 -40.73 58.33
N TYR A 129 -57.03 -40.31 59.10
CA TYR A 129 -55.76 -40.98 59.46
C TYR A 129 -54.83 -41.48 58.31
N GLN A 130 -53.52 -41.23 58.27
CA GLN A 130 -52.52 -41.55 59.30
C GLN A 130 -51.15 -40.95 58.90
N GLY A 131 -50.44 -40.36 59.86
CA GLY A 131 -49.09 -39.83 59.66
C GLY A 131 -48.01 -40.91 59.75
N SER A 132 -46.91 -40.71 59.03
CA SER A 132 -45.58 -41.22 59.39
C SER A 132 -44.50 -40.37 58.73
N LEU A 133 -43.70 -39.70 59.56
CA LEU A 133 -42.49 -38.98 59.20
C LEU A 133 -41.35 -39.98 59.02
N TYR A 134 -40.78 -40.09 57.82
CA TYR A 134 -39.43 -40.64 57.62
C TYR A 134 -38.66 -39.82 56.57
N TYR A 135 -37.42 -39.52 56.94
CA TYR A 135 -36.43 -38.61 56.35
C TYR A 135 -36.28 -38.68 54.81
N PRO A 136 -35.99 -37.55 54.13
CA PRO A 136 -35.66 -37.58 52.72
C PRO A 136 -34.27 -38.20 52.53
N ILE A 137 -34.24 -39.32 51.82
CA ILE A 137 -33.06 -39.86 51.17
C ILE A 137 -32.45 -38.72 50.34
N PRO A 138 -31.14 -38.40 50.46
CA PRO A 138 -30.51 -37.45 49.56
C PRO A 138 -30.50 -38.09 48.18
N VAL A 139 -31.43 -37.64 47.33
CA VAL A 139 -31.39 -37.83 45.89
C VAL A 139 -30.07 -37.25 45.41
N HIS A 140 -29.07 -38.13 45.24
CA HIS A 140 -27.93 -37.86 44.38
C HIS A 140 -28.50 -37.65 42.99
N PHE A 141 -28.68 -36.39 42.62
CA PHE A 141 -28.75 -36.03 41.21
C PHE A 141 -27.35 -36.33 40.65
N PRO A 142 -27.19 -37.22 39.66
CA PRO A 142 -25.98 -37.24 38.87
C PRO A 142 -25.98 -35.95 38.07
N MET A 143 -25.51 -34.87 38.69
CA MET A 143 -25.17 -33.65 37.96
C MET A 143 -24.05 -34.07 37.03
N GLY A 144 -24.34 -34.17 35.74
CA GLY A 144 -23.32 -34.49 34.74
C GLY A 144 -22.07 -33.65 35.05
N PHE A 145 -20.96 -34.32 35.32
CA PHE A 145 -19.72 -33.69 35.78
C PHE A 145 -19.33 -32.61 34.78
N ARG A 146 -19.40 -31.34 35.21
CA ARG A 146 -19.00 -30.21 34.37
C ARG A 146 -17.49 -30.08 34.47
N ILE A 147 -16.77 -30.57 33.47
CA ILE A 147 -15.31 -30.46 33.44
C ILE A 147 -14.94 -29.11 32.83
N CYS A 148 -14.08 -28.36 33.51
CA CYS A 148 -13.57 -27.09 33.00
C CYS A 148 -12.64 -27.31 31.81
N ALA A 149 -12.94 -26.72 30.64
CA ALA A 149 -12.10 -26.85 29.45
C ALA A 149 -10.71 -26.19 29.57
N GLY A 150 -10.51 -25.27 30.52
CA GLY A 150 -9.22 -24.60 30.72
C GLY A 150 -8.25 -25.36 31.64
N CYS A 151 -8.75 -26.02 32.70
CA CYS A 151 -7.90 -26.72 33.69
C CYS A 151 -8.21 -28.22 33.83
N ASN A 152 -9.15 -28.73 33.04
CA ASN A 152 -9.61 -30.12 33.02
C ASN A 152 -10.05 -30.69 34.39
N SER A 153 -10.46 -29.81 35.30
CA SER A 153 -10.91 -30.16 36.65
C SER A 153 -12.42 -29.98 36.78
N GLU A 154 -13.03 -30.67 37.73
CA GLU A 154 -14.47 -30.57 38.00
C GLU A 154 -14.86 -29.16 38.46
N ILE A 155 -15.91 -28.62 37.86
CA ILE A 155 -16.55 -27.38 38.28
C ILE A 155 -17.54 -27.75 39.38
N GLY A 156 -17.13 -27.52 40.63
CA GLY A 156 -17.95 -27.76 41.82
C GLY A 156 -19.15 -26.81 41.95
N HIS A 157 -19.68 -26.68 43.17
CA HIS A 157 -20.81 -25.78 43.47
C HIS A 157 -20.35 -24.32 43.50
N GLY A 158 -20.43 -23.62 42.37
CA GLY A 158 -20.00 -22.22 42.25
C GLY A 158 -20.44 -21.53 40.94
N ARG A 159 -20.01 -20.29 40.73
CA ARG A 159 -20.22 -19.57 39.45
C ARG A 159 -19.35 -20.20 38.38
N PHE A 160 -19.92 -20.47 37.21
CA PHE A 160 -19.24 -21.04 36.05
C PHE A 160 -19.66 -20.30 34.78
N LEU A 161 -18.79 -20.31 33.78
CA LEU A 161 -19.10 -19.76 32.45
C LEU A 161 -19.47 -20.92 31.53
N ASN A 162 -20.50 -20.72 30.71
CA ASN A 162 -20.88 -21.64 29.63
C ASN A 162 -20.79 -20.87 28.31
N CYS A 163 -19.75 -21.14 27.53
CA CYS A 163 -19.48 -20.51 26.25
C CYS A 163 -18.61 -21.44 25.40
N LEU A 164 -18.67 -21.28 24.07
CA LEU A 164 -17.94 -22.14 23.11
C LEU A 164 -18.29 -23.64 23.27
N ASN A 165 -19.54 -23.96 23.60
CA ASN A 165 -20.02 -25.32 23.87
C ASN A 165 -19.24 -26.05 24.99
N ALA A 166 -18.60 -25.29 25.90
CA ALA A 166 -17.81 -25.82 27.00
C ALA A 166 -18.06 -25.06 28.31
N PHE A 167 -17.71 -25.70 29.42
CA PHE A 167 -17.78 -25.08 30.74
C PHE A 167 -16.40 -24.60 31.19
N TRP A 168 -16.36 -23.44 31.84
CA TRP A 168 -15.12 -22.83 32.30
C TRP A 168 -15.28 -22.32 33.74
N HIS A 169 -14.22 -22.48 34.55
CA HIS A 169 -14.08 -21.63 35.73
C HIS A 169 -13.91 -20.17 35.28
N PRO A 170 -14.47 -19.19 36.01
CA PRO A 170 -14.29 -17.77 35.69
C PRO A 170 -12.82 -17.38 35.54
N GLU A 171 -11.93 -17.97 36.34
CA GLU A 171 -10.48 -17.72 36.26
C GLU A 171 -9.76 -18.49 35.16
N CYS A 172 -10.38 -19.53 34.58
CA CYS A 172 -9.77 -20.34 33.52
C CYS A 172 -10.12 -19.82 32.12
N PHE A 173 -11.19 -19.05 31.97
CA PHE A 173 -11.52 -18.39 30.70
C PHE A 173 -10.72 -17.09 30.56
N ARG A 174 -9.53 -17.18 29.95
CA ARG A 174 -8.55 -16.09 29.92
C ARG A 174 -8.35 -15.56 28.51
N CYS A 175 -8.17 -14.25 28.41
CA CYS A 175 -7.80 -13.62 27.15
C CYS A 175 -6.41 -14.08 26.72
N HIS A 176 -6.29 -14.57 25.49
CA HIS A 176 -5.00 -15.01 24.94
C HIS A 176 -3.97 -13.88 24.81
N ALA A 177 -4.42 -12.62 24.79
CA ALA A 177 -3.52 -11.48 24.67
C ALA A 177 -2.84 -11.06 25.97
N CYS A 178 -3.62 -10.93 27.06
CA CYS A 178 -3.15 -10.40 28.33
C CYS A 178 -3.11 -11.44 29.45
N ASN A 179 -3.58 -12.67 29.19
CA ASN A 179 -3.69 -13.77 30.15
C ASN A 179 -4.55 -13.48 31.39
N LEU A 180 -5.31 -12.39 31.39
CA LEU A 180 -6.28 -12.07 32.44
C LEU A 180 -7.63 -12.74 32.16
N PRO A 181 -8.40 -13.10 33.21
CA PRO A 181 -9.76 -13.61 33.06
C PRO A 181 -10.67 -12.67 32.27
N ILE A 182 -11.50 -13.22 31.40
CA ILE A 182 -12.56 -12.48 30.70
C ILE A 182 -13.83 -12.60 31.54
N SER A 183 -14.16 -11.53 32.25
CA SER A 183 -15.40 -11.41 33.02
C SER A 183 -16.50 -10.63 32.27
N ASP A 184 -16.17 -10.04 31.13
CA ASP A 184 -17.09 -9.23 30.33
C ASP A 184 -18.17 -10.11 29.69
N TYR A 185 -19.38 -9.57 29.56
CA TYR A 185 -20.49 -10.26 28.92
C TYR A 185 -20.25 -10.51 27.41
N GLU A 186 -19.42 -9.69 26.79
CA GLU A 186 -19.10 -9.77 25.37
C GLU A 186 -17.58 -9.87 25.17
N PHE A 187 -17.15 -10.81 24.33
CA PHE A 187 -15.74 -11.07 24.01
C PHE A 187 -15.58 -11.34 22.51
N SER A 188 -14.34 -11.27 22.02
CA SER A 188 -14.02 -11.51 20.61
C SER A 188 -13.23 -12.81 20.45
N MET A 189 -13.44 -13.50 19.33
CA MET A 189 -12.76 -14.75 19.01
C MET A 189 -11.82 -14.55 17.82
N SER A 190 -10.59 -15.04 17.92
CA SER A 190 -9.67 -15.20 16.78
C SER A 190 -9.32 -16.68 16.67
N GLY A 191 -9.86 -17.37 15.66
CA GLY A 191 -9.83 -18.83 15.61
C GLY A 191 -10.49 -19.42 16.87
N ASN A 192 -9.74 -20.22 17.63
CA ASN A 192 -10.20 -20.85 18.88
C ASN A 192 -9.79 -20.09 20.16
N TYR A 193 -9.19 -18.91 20.03
CA TYR A 193 -8.68 -18.16 21.17
C TYR A 193 -9.60 -17.01 21.55
N PRO A 194 -10.04 -16.92 22.82
CA PRO A 194 -10.87 -15.82 23.30
C PRO A 194 -10.01 -14.59 23.67
N TYR A 195 -10.56 -13.41 23.41
CA TYR A 195 -9.93 -12.12 23.69
C TYR A 195 -10.92 -11.15 24.36
N HIS A 196 -10.43 -10.28 25.24
CA HIS A 196 -11.19 -9.06 25.57
C HIS A 196 -11.44 -8.26 24.28
N LYS A 197 -12.59 -7.60 24.15
CA LYS A 197 -12.90 -6.75 22.98
C LYS A 197 -11.82 -5.71 22.71
N SER A 198 -11.32 -5.07 23.77
CA SER A 198 -10.22 -4.10 23.70
C SER A 198 -8.91 -4.75 23.24
N CYS A 199 -8.56 -5.91 23.80
CA CYS A 199 -7.34 -6.64 23.41
C CYS A 199 -7.39 -7.16 21.97
N TYR A 200 -8.55 -7.63 21.51
CA TYR A 200 -8.77 -8.03 20.14
C TYR A 200 -8.62 -6.83 19.20
N LYS A 201 -9.27 -5.71 19.53
CA LYS A 201 -9.17 -4.46 18.77
C LYS A 201 -7.72 -3.98 18.69
N GLU A 202 -6.98 -3.93 19.80
CA GLU A 202 -5.58 -3.51 19.78
C GLU A 202 -4.66 -4.37 18.90
N ARG A 203 -4.97 -5.66 18.74
CA ARG A 203 -4.16 -6.59 17.94
C ARG A 203 -4.55 -6.68 16.48
N HIS A 204 -5.86 -6.66 16.20
CA HIS A 204 -6.38 -6.98 14.86
C HIS A 204 -6.93 -5.77 14.13
N HIS A 205 -7.26 -4.69 14.84
CA HIS A 205 -7.79 -3.50 14.21
C HIS A 205 -6.64 -2.65 13.62
N PRO A 206 -6.61 -2.39 12.31
CA PRO A 206 -5.55 -1.59 11.71
C PRO A 206 -5.58 -0.15 12.24
N LYS A 207 -4.39 0.40 12.46
CA LYS A 207 -4.15 1.80 12.79
C LYS A 207 -3.72 2.55 11.53
N CYS A 208 -4.16 3.78 11.39
CA CYS A 208 -3.76 4.67 10.31
C CYS A 208 -2.35 5.20 10.55
N ASP A 209 -1.45 5.03 9.59
CA ASP A 209 -0.07 5.51 9.66
C ASP A 209 0.02 7.04 9.65
N VAL A 210 -1.03 7.73 9.20
CA VAL A 210 -1.12 9.19 9.15
C VAL A 210 -1.64 9.76 10.48
N CYS A 211 -2.85 9.38 10.90
CA CYS A 211 -3.46 9.95 12.10
C CYS A 211 -3.16 9.18 13.40
N LYS A 212 -2.55 8.00 13.32
CA LYS A 212 -2.21 7.09 14.45
C LYS A 212 -3.40 6.52 15.23
N HIS A 213 -4.62 6.75 14.77
CA HIS A 213 -5.84 6.19 15.36
C HIS A 213 -6.25 4.90 14.64
N PHE A 214 -7.10 4.09 15.28
CA PHE A 214 -7.79 3.00 14.62
C PHE A 214 -8.62 3.52 13.45
N ILE A 215 -8.53 2.84 12.31
CA ILE A 215 -9.28 3.21 11.11
C ILE A 215 -10.77 2.99 11.39
N PRO A 216 -11.67 3.96 11.18
CA PRO A 216 -13.08 3.76 11.49
C PRO A 216 -13.72 2.71 10.56
N THR A 217 -14.73 1.99 11.05
CA THR A 217 -15.60 1.17 10.21
C THR A 217 -16.54 2.06 9.40
N ASN A 218 -16.87 1.64 8.18
CA ASN A 218 -17.86 2.30 7.35
C ASN A 218 -19.29 2.00 7.83
N ILE A 219 -20.29 2.56 7.14
CA ILE A 219 -21.72 2.40 7.50
C ILE A 219 -22.16 0.92 7.46
N ALA A 220 -21.51 0.09 6.64
CA ALA A 220 -21.75 -1.35 6.56
C ALA A 220 -21.04 -2.16 7.67
N GLY A 221 -20.32 -1.50 8.59
CA GLY A 221 -19.56 -2.16 9.65
C GLY A 221 -18.22 -2.74 9.21
N LEU A 222 -17.79 -2.50 7.97
CA LEU A 222 -16.54 -3.02 7.42
C LEU A 222 -15.40 -2.02 7.62
N ILE A 223 -14.19 -2.53 7.84
CA ILE A 223 -12.98 -1.71 7.94
C ILE A 223 -12.42 -1.52 6.53
N GLU A 224 -12.55 -0.30 6.00
CA GLU A 224 -11.96 0.09 4.72
C GLU A 224 -10.77 1.02 4.95
N TYR A 225 -9.63 0.69 4.35
CA TYR A 225 -8.44 1.54 4.37
C TYR A 225 -7.80 1.65 2.99
N ARG A 226 -7.05 2.73 2.80
CA ARG A 226 -6.22 2.93 1.61
C ARG A 226 -4.78 2.58 1.95
N ALA A 227 -4.03 2.10 0.96
CA ALA A 227 -2.62 1.80 1.13
C ALA A 227 -1.80 2.38 -0.01
N HIS A 228 -0.62 2.90 0.31
CA HIS A 228 0.35 3.22 -0.73
C HIS A 228 0.82 1.90 -1.39
N PRO A 229 0.73 1.72 -2.73
CA PRO A 229 1.01 0.43 -3.38
C PRO A 229 2.40 -0.13 -3.13
N PHE A 230 3.42 0.74 -3.14
CA PHE A 230 4.81 0.33 -2.86
C PHE A 230 5.18 0.32 -1.37
N TRP A 231 4.91 1.42 -0.64
CA TRP A 231 5.31 1.55 0.76
C TRP A 231 4.42 0.79 1.75
N ILE A 232 3.23 0.35 1.31
CA ILE A 232 2.20 -0.29 2.14
C ILE A 232 1.81 0.59 3.34
N GLN A 233 1.94 1.91 3.20
CA GLN A 233 1.49 2.88 4.21
C GLN A 233 -0.04 2.82 4.25
N LYS A 234 -0.62 2.34 5.36
CA LYS A 234 -2.08 2.18 5.54
C LYS A 234 -2.65 3.47 6.11
N TYR A 235 -3.72 3.99 5.54
CA TYR A 235 -4.31 5.24 5.98
C TYR A 235 -5.83 5.29 5.81
N CYS A 236 -6.48 6.15 6.59
CA CYS A 236 -7.91 6.41 6.50
C CYS A 236 -8.26 6.98 5.12
N PRO A 237 -9.35 6.52 4.47
CA PRO A 237 -9.80 7.08 3.18
C PRO A 237 -9.99 8.60 3.19
N SER A 238 -10.35 9.19 4.33
CA SER A 238 -10.49 10.66 4.49
C SER A 238 -9.21 11.45 4.14
N HIS A 239 -8.03 10.83 4.27
CA HIS A 239 -6.76 11.50 3.93
C HIS A 239 -6.55 11.69 2.42
N GLU A 240 -7.39 11.10 1.57
CA GLU A 240 -7.39 11.43 0.13
C GLU A 240 -8.01 12.80 -0.16
N HIS A 241 -8.78 13.37 0.78
CA HIS A 241 -9.56 14.60 0.55
C HIS A 241 -9.31 15.70 1.60
N ASP A 242 -8.61 15.41 2.70
CA ASP A 242 -8.38 16.36 3.79
C ASP A 242 -7.14 17.25 3.62
N SER A 243 -6.56 17.28 2.42
CA SER A 243 -5.33 18.02 2.09
C SER A 243 -4.08 17.56 2.87
N THR A 244 -4.07 16.33 3.41
CA THR A 244 -2.85 15.75 3.98
C THR A 244 -1.74 15.75 2.93
N PRO A 245 -0.61 16.42 3.21
CA PRO A 245 0.46 16.56 2.22
C PRO A 245 1.15 15.24 1.92
N ARG A 246 1.67 15.11 0.70
CA ARG A 246 2.51 13.98 0.29
C ARG A 246 3.95 14.43 0.12
N CYS A 247 4.89 13.54 0.41
CA CYS A 247 6.28 13.76 0.06
C CYS A 247 6.40 13.79 -1.48
N CYS A 248 7.03 14.82 -2.05
CA CYS A 248 7.20 14.95 -3.49
C CYS A 248 8.16 13.90 -4.10
N SER A 249 8.85 13.12 -3.26
CA SER A 249 9.80 12.12 -3.70
C SER A 249 9.35 10.69 -3.43
N CYS A 250 8.85 10.35 -2.23
CA CYS A 250 8.37 8.99 -1.94
C CYS A 250 6.84 8.85 -1.92
N GLU A 251 6.08 9.93 -2.14
CA GLU A 251 4.62 9.96 -2.25
C GLU A 251 3.82 9.50 -1.01
N ARG A 252 4.51 9.11 0.06
CA ARG A 252 3.94 8.87 1.39
C ARG A 252 3.25 10.13 1.92
N LEU A 253 2.12 9.93 2.57
CA LEU A 253 1.37 10.97 3.27
C LEU A 253 2.11 11.36 4.56
N GLU A 254 2.10 12.66 4.87
CA GLU A 254 2.66 13.27 6.06
C GLU A 254 1.92 12.79 7.33
N PRO A 255 2.58 12.01 8.22
CA PRO A 255 2.01 11.63 9.50
C PRO A 255 1.76 12.84 10.40
N ARG A 256 0.67 12.85 11.18
CA ARG A 256 0.31 13.97 12.08
C ARG A 256 1.32 14.25 13.19
N ASP A 257 2.11 13.26 13.55
CA ASP A 257 3.16 13.33 14.57
C ASP A 257 4.53 13.75 14.01
N THR A 258 4.66 13.88 12.69
CA THR A 258 5.92 14.27 12.04
C THR A 258 5.69 15.39 11.05
N ALA A 259 6.42 16.48 11.16
CA ALA A 259 6.31 17.58 10.21
C ALA A 259 7.30 17.41 9.06
N TYR A 260 6.79 17.30 7.83
CA TYR A 260 7.59 17.32 6.60
C TYR A 260 8.20 18.71 6.39
N VAL A 261 9.29 18.76 5.64
CA VAL A 261 9.99 19.99 5.31
C VAL A 261 9.43 20.57 4.02
N ALA A 262 8.98 21.82 4.06
CA ALA A 262 8.51 22.54 2.87
C ALA A 262 9.69 23.20 2.14
N LEU A 263 9.70 23.08 0.81
CA LEU A 263 10.57 23.80 -0.11
C LEU A 263 9.95 25.14 -0.52
N ASP A 264 10.75 26.06 -1.06
CA ASP A 264 10.34 27.42 -1.43
C ASP A 264 9.24 27.40 -2.53
N ASP A 265 9.17 26.34 -3.34
CA ASP A 265 8.16 26.14 -4.39
C ASP A 265 6.85 25.47 -3.91
N GLY A 266 6.73 25.21 -2.61
CA GLY A 266 5.55 24.61 -1.98
C GLY A 266 5.57 23.08 -1.92
N ARG A 267 6.54 22.40 -2.54
CA ARG A 267 6.71 20.94 -2.38
C ARG A 267 7.07 20.60 -0.95
N LYS A 268 6.71 19.39 -0.52
CA LYS A 268 7.07 18.86 0.81
C LYS A 268 7.94 17.62 0.71
N LEU A 269 8.92 17.49 1.60
CA LEU A 269 9.81 16.36 1.71
C LEU A 269 9.69 15.72 3.10
N CYS A 270 9.58 14.39 3.13
CA CYS A 270 9.74 13.68 4.38
C CYS A 270 11.21 13.68 4.83
N LEU A 271 11.45 13.50 6.13
CA LEU A 271 12.79 13.55 6.72
C LEU A 271 13.73 12.50 6.11
N GLU A 272 13.23 11.28 5.85
CA GLU A 272 14.04 10.21 5.25
C GLU A 272 14.45 10.53 3.80
N CYS A 273 13.61 11.21 3.02
CA CYS A 273 13.99 11.65 1.68
C CYS A 273 15.00 12.81 1.76
N LEU A 274 14.80 13.74 2.70
CA LEU A 274 15.63 14.93 2.90
C LEU A 274 17.13 14.60 3.06
N ASP A 275 17.44 13.48 3.72
CA ASP A 275 18.82 13.03 3.98
C ASP A 275 19.67 12.84 2.72
N SER A 276 19.04 12.62 1.56
CA SER A 276 19.71 12.36 0.28
C SER A 276 19.46 13.43 -0.78
N VAL A 277 18.84 14.56 -0.41
CA VAL A 277 18.44 15.58 -1.38
C VAL A 277 19.63 16.37 -1.91
N VAL A 278 19.59 16.66 -3.21
CA VAL A 278 20.52 17.57 -3.90
C VAL A 278 19.86 18.95 -4.01
N MET A 279 20.46 19.96 -3.37
CA MET A 279 19.85 21.29 -3.25
C MET A 279 20.40 22.33 -4.23
N ASP A 280 21.63 22.16 -4.71
CA ASP A 280 22.26 23.10 -5.64
C ASP A 280 23.15 22.42 -6.68
N THR A 281 23.53 23.20 -7.70
CA THR A 281 24.32 22.71 -8.83
C THR A 281 25.68 22.13 -8.43
N LYS A 282 26.28 22.62 -7.33
CA LYS A 282 27.59 22.15 -6.84
C LYS A 282 27.47 20.79 -6.18
N GLU A 283 26.44 20.61 -5.35
CA GLU A 283 26.11 19.31 -4.74
C GLU A 283 25.79 18.25 -5.81
N CYS A 284 25.30 18.65 -6.98
CA CYS A 284 25.00 17.73 -8.08
C CYS A 284 26.23 17.31 -8.91
N GLN A 285 27.34 18.05 -8.87
CA GLN A 285 28.52 17.77 -9.72
C GLN A 285 29.08 16.34 -9.58
N PRO A 286 29.25 15.76 -8.38
CA PRO A 286 29.73 14.39 -8.25
C PRO A 286 28.79 13.38 -8.94
N LEU A 287 27.48 13.61 -8.85
CA LEU A 287 26.48 12.78 -9.51
C LEU A 287 26.55 12.92 -11.03
N TYR A 288 26.82 14.13 -11.54
CA TYR A 288 27.02 14.35 -12.97
C TYR A 288 28.22 13.57 -13.53
N LEU A 289 29.35 13.60 -12.81
CA LEU A 289 30.53 12.80 -13.16
C LEU A 289 30.22 11.28 -13.12
N ASP A 290 29.47 10.81 -12.12
CA ASP A 290 29.03 9.41 -12.04
C ASP A 290 28.16 9.01 -13.26
N ILE A 291 27.29 9.90 -13.75
CA ILE A 291 26.51 9.68 -14.98
C ILE A 291 27.41 9.66 -16.21
N GLN A 292 28.36 10.59 -16.33
CA GLN A 292 29.31 10.58 -17.45
C GLN A 292 30.10 9.26 -17.49
N GLU A 293 30.61 8.78 -16.35
CA GLU A 293 31.29 7.48 -16.26
C GLU A 293 30.36 6.32 -16.63
N PHE A 294 29.08 6.37 -16.22
CA PHE A 294 28.09 5.37 -16.62
C PHE A 294 27.92 5.32 -18.15
N TYR A 295 27.78 6.46 -18.81
CA TYR A 295 27.69 6.54 -20.27
C TYR A 295 28.99 6.09 -20.96
N GLU A 296 30.16 6.43 -20.41
CA GLU A 296 31.45 5.93 -20.92
C GLU A 296 31.55 4.40 -20.83
N ARG A 297 31.09 3.80 -19.72
CA ARG A 297 31.04 2.33 -19.56
C ARG A 297 30.11 1.65 -20.57
N LEU A 298 29.08 2.35 -21.04
CA LEU A 298 28.20 1.90 -22.12
C LEU A 298 28.77 2.17 -23.52
N ASN A 299 30.00 2.67 -23.63
CA ASN A 299 30.63 3.11 -24.88
C ASN A 299 29.86 4.25 -25.58
N MET A 300 29.20 5.10 -24.78
CA MET A 300 28.35 6.21 -25.19
C MET A 300 28.90 7.54 -24.65
N LYS A 301 30.21 7.76 -24.75
CA LYS A 301 30.85 8.98 -24.27
C LYS A 301 30.23 10.24 -24.89
N VAL A 302 29.83 11.18 -24.04
CA VAL A 302 29.39 12.51 -24.43
C VAL A 302 30.64 13.41 -24.48
N GLU A 303 31.09 13.73 -25.69
CA GLU A 303 32.35 14.47 -25.91
C GLU A 303 32.24 15.96 -25.58
N GLN A 304 31.01 16.48 -25.62
CA GLN A 304 30.74 17.87 -25.29
C GLN A 304 30.55 18.06 -23.79
N ASP A 305 31.12 19.13 -23.25
CA ASP A 305 30.79 19.62 -21.91
C ASP A 305 29.39 20.26 -21.95
N VAL A 306 28.39 19.54 -21.44
CA VAL A 306 26.99 19.99 -21.37
C VAL A 306 26.72 20.54 -19.97
N PRO A 307 26.48 21.85 -19.81
CA PRO A 307 26.20 22.44 -18.50
C PRO A 307 25.01 21.77 -17.81
N LEU A 308 25.19 21.36 -16.55
CA LEU A 308 24.12 20.90 -15.67
C LEU A 308 23.71 22.01 -14.72
N LEU A 309 22.43 22.36 -14.67
CA LEU A 309 21.90 23.40 -13.79
C LEU A 309 20.72 22.88 -12.98
N LEU A 310 20.79 23.04 -11.65
CA LEU A 310 19.62 22.89 -10.81
C LEU A 310 18.80 24.17 -10.83
N VAL A 311 17.49 24.03 -11.00
CA VAL A 311 16.56 25.15 -11.21
C VAL A 311 15.27 24.96 -10.41
N GLU A 312 14.56 26.07 -10.20
CA GLU A 312 13.21 26.06 -9.62
C GLU A 312 12.16 25.64 -10.65
N ARG A 313 11.00 25.19 -10.16
CA ARG A 313 9.88 24.77 -11.02
C ARG A 313 9.45 25.84 -12.02
N GLN A 314 9.46 27.11 -11.61
CA GLN A 314 9.10 28.22 -12.48
C GLN A 314 10.07 28.36 -13.66
N ALA A 315 11.37 28.34 -13.40
CA ALA A 315 12.41 28.42 -14.42
C ALA A 315 12.35 27.22 -15.38
N LEU A 316 12.03 26.02 -14.89
CA LEU A 316 11.89 24.83 -15.72
C LEU A 316 10.66 24.91 -16.65
N ASN A 317 9.54 25.44 -16.17
CA ASN A 317 8.35 25.68 -16.97
C ASN A 317 8.60 26.73 -18.06
N GLU A 318 9.23 27.85 -17.71
CA GLU A 318 9.59 28.91 -18.67
C GLU A 318 10.56 28.40 -19.73
N ALA A 319 11.56 27.62 -19.32
CA ALA A 319 12.54 27.02 -20.22
C ALA A 319 11.90 26.01 -21.20
N ARG A 320 10.87 25.29 -20.75
CA ARG A 320 10.09 24.38 -21.60
C ARG A 320 9.26 25.15 -22.63
N ASP A 321 8.59 26.23 -22.22
CA ASP A 321 7.75 27.03 -23.11
C ASP A 321 8.59 27.76 -24.18
N GLY A 322 9.87 28.00 -23.92
CA GLY A 322 10.84 28.55 -24.87
C GLY A 322 11.40 27.55 -25.90
N GLU A 323 11.23 26.24 -25.70
CA GLU A 323 11.80 25.21 -26.59
C GLU A 323 10.87 24.92 -27.77
N LYS A 324 11.35 25.18 -29.00
CA LYS A 324 10.59 24.94 -30.24
C LYS A 324 10.31 23.46 -30.51
N HIS A 325 11.17 22.57 -30.02
CA HIS A 325 11.04 21.12 -30.10
C HIS A 325 10.65 20.52 -28.74
N GLY A 326 10.17 21.34 -27.80
CA GLY A 326 9.71 20.87 -26.50
C GLY A 326 8.54 19.90 -26.69
N HIS A 327 8.70 18.67 -26.19
CA HIS A 327 7.65 17.67 -26.20
C HIS A 327 6.49 18.16 -25.31
N TYR A 328 5.40 18.59 -25.94
CA TYR A 328 4.15 18.89 -25.25
C TYR A 328 3.57 17.56 -24.76
N HIS A 329 3.55 17.35 -23.43
CA HIS A 329 2.44 16.76 -22.66
C HIS A 329 2.90 16.08 -21.34
N MET A 330 3.43 16.85 -20.38
CA MET A 330 3.49 16.45 -18.96
C MET A 330 3.06 17.62 -18.06
N PRO A 331 2.17 17.44 -17.06
CA PRO A 331 1.78 18.52 -16.14
C PRO A 331 2.95 19.06 -15.31
N GLU A 332 4.00 18.25 -15.04
CA GLU A 332 5.17 18.67 -14.27
C GLU A 332 6.48 18.07 -14.80
N THR A 333 7.21 18.85 -15.61
CA THR A 333 8.57 18.55 -16.08
C THR A 333 9.53 18.62 -14.89
N ARG A 334 10.39 17.60 -14.70
CA ARG A 334 11.39 17.55 -13.59
C ARG A 334 12.85 17.58 -14.07
N GLY A 335 13.06 17.29 -15.36
CA GLY A 335 14.31 17.46 -16.08
C GLY A 335 14.00 18.02 -17.47
N LEU A 336 14.96 18.73 -18.07
CA LEU A 336 14.81 19.23 -19.43
C LEU A 336 16.18 19.36 -20.10
N CYS A 337 16.35 18.67 -21.22
CA CYS A 337 17.48 18.84 -22.13
C CYS A 337 17.19 19.97 -23.14
N LEU A 338 17.97 21.04 -23.08
CA LEU A 338 17.78 22.27 -23.86
C LEU A 338 18.62 22.32 -25.13
N SER A 339 18.10 23.01 -26.14
CA SER A 339 18.75 23.16 -27.46
C SER A 339 18.74 24.60 -27.95
N GLU A 340 17.82 25.44 -27.45
CA GLU A 340 17.71 26.86 -27.78
C GLU A 340 18.50 27.74 -26.80
N GLU A 341 18.83 28.96 -27.23
CA GLU A 341 19.44 29.98 -26.38
C GLU A 341 18.39 30.59 -25.45
N GLN A 342 18.70 30.60 -24.15
CA GLN A 342 17.81 31.23 -23.17
C GLN A 342 18.56 31.61 -21.88
N THR A 343 17.98 32.51 -21.10
CA THR A 343 18.48 32.86 -19.77
C THR A 343 17.65 32.13 -18.74
N VAL A 344 18.29 31.29 -17.92
CA VAL A 344 17.62 30.45 -16.92
C VAL A 344 18.11 30.81 -15.53
N SER A 345 17.19 30.91 -14.58
CA SER A 345 17.52 31.14 -13.17
C SER A 345 17.99 29.85 -12.51
N THR A 346 19.28 29.75 -12.18
CA THR A 346 19.89 28.57 -11.54
C THR A 346 20.10 28.79 -10.04
N ILE A 347 20.14 27.71 -9.26
CA ILE A 347 20.35 27.76 -7.81
C ILE A 347 21.84 27.83 -7.47
N LEU A 348 22.25 28.98 -6.95
CA LEU A 348 23.64 29.28 -6.58
C LEU A 348 24.02 28.70 -5.21
N ARG A 349 23.09 28.72 -4.25
CA ARG A 349 23.33 28.32 -2.85
C ARG A 349 22.15 27.56 -2.26
N ARG A 350 22.48 26.46 -1.57
CA ARG A 350 21.59 25.70 -0.69
C ARG A 350 20.76 26.61 0.25
N PRO A 351 19.44 26.38 0.38
CA PRO A 351 18.62 27.09 1.36
C PRO A 351 18.97 26.68 2.78
N ARG A 352 18.80 27.63 3.71
CA ARG A 352 19.03 27.39 5.14
C ARG A 352 17.75 26.84 5.75
N PHE A 353 17.88 25.71 6.45
CA PHE A 353 16.78 25.15 7.24
C PHE A 353 16.73 25.89 8.59
N GLY A 354 15.78 26.81 8.73
CA GLY A 354 15.55 27.56 9.96
C GLY A 354 14.75 26.76 10.99
N ALA A 355 14.56 27.32 12.19
CA ALA A 355 13.61 26.79 13.17
C ALA A 355 12.18 26.87 12.61
N GLY A 356 11.64 25.76 12.13
CA GLY A 356 10.26 25.69 11.61
C GLY A 356 9.99 24.77 10.41
N ASN A 357 10.82 23.76 10.12
CA ASN A 357 10.65 22.81 9.01
C ASN A 357 10.32 23.47 7.65
N ARG A 358 10.95 24.62 7.39
CA ARG A 358 10.89 25.33 6.12
C ARG A 358 12.32 25.55 5.63
N ALA A 359 12.57 25.16 4.38
CA ALA A 359 13.69 25.70 3.64
C ALA A 359 13.43 27.20 3.42
N MET A 360 14.43 28.04 3.64
CA MET A 360 14.34 29.47 3.35
C MET A 360 15.64 29.96 2.72
N GLY A 361 15.50 30.87 1.75
CA GLY A 361 16.63 31.62 1.21
C GLY A 361 17.39 30.87 0.12
N VAL A 362 16.67 30.20 -0.78
CA VAL A 362 17.24 29.84 -2.08
C VAL A 362 17.71 31.13 -2.76
N VAL A 363 18.97 31.15 -3.20
CA VAL A 363 19.53 32.27 -3.97
C VAL A 363 19.67 31.80 -5.41
N THR A 364 18.92 32.44 -6.30
CA THR A 364 19.02 32.20 -7.74
C THR A 364 19.93 33.22 -8.42
N GLU A 365 20.56 32.82 -9.51
CA GLU A 365 21.30 33.72 -10.40
C GLU A 365 20.90 33.46 -11.87
N PRO A 366 20.85 34.52 -12.71
CA PRO A 366 20.57 34.33 -14.12
C PRO A 366 21.81 33.72 -14.82
N TYR A 367 21.61 32.58 -15.47
CA TYR A 367 22.62 31.93 -16.30
C TYR A 367 22.25 32.07 -17.77
N ARG A 368 23.12 32.70 -18.57
CA ARG A 368 22.90 32.88 -20.01
C ARG A 368 23.40 31.66 -20.78
N LEU A 369 22.49 30.93 -21.41
CA LEU A 369 22.79 29.82 -22.30
C LEU A 369 23.01 30.36 -23.72
N THR A 370 24.21 30.13 -24.24
CA THR A 370 24.60 30.45 -25.61
C THR A 370 24.72 29.18 -26.43
N ARG A 371 24.21 29.19 -27.66
CA ARG A 371 24.12 28.02 -28.51
C ARG A 371 25.44 27.83 -29.24
N HIS A 372 26.26 26.97 -28.68
CA HIS A 372 27.52 26.56 -29.28
C HIS A 372 27.42 25.22 -30.03
N CYS A 373 26.27 24.55 -29.96
CA CYS A 373 26.02 23.18 -30.44
C CYS A 373 24.50 22.87 -30.40
N GLU A 374 24.13 21.61 -30.62
CA GLU A 374 22.74 21.14 -30.55
C GLU A 374 22.17 21.02 -29.13
N VAL A 375 23.00 20.98 -28.08
CA VAL A 375 22.56 20.82 -26.69
C VAL A 375 23.18 21.92 -25.81
N THR A 376 22.36 22.85 -25.33
CA THR A 376 22.84 24.03 -24.60
C THR A 376 23.01 23.80 -23.10
N ALA A 377 22.14 22.99 -22.48
CA ALA A 377 22.23 22.61 -21.07
C ALA A 377 21.26 21.46 -20.73
N ILE A 378 21.49 20.82 -19.58
CA ILE A 378 20.52 19.97 -18.90
C ILE A 378 20.05 20.70 -17.64
N LEU A 379 18.74 20.90 -17.51
CA LEU A 379 18.11 21.46 -16.32
C LEU A 379 17.50 20.34 -15.48
N ILE A 380 17.65 20.41 -14.16
CA ILE A 380 16.97 19.50 -13.23
C ILE A 380 16.30 20.29 -12.11
N LEU A 381 15.07 19.91 -11.75
CA LEU A 381 14.37 20.47 -10.61
C LEU A 381 15.14 20.17 -9.31
N TYR A 382 15.44 21.22 -8.55
CA TYR A 382 16.16 21.07 -7.29
C TYR A 382 15.35 20.34 -6.21
N GLY A 383 16.01 19.96 -5.10
CA GLY A 383 15.28 19.43 -3.95
C GLY A 383 14.77 18.01 -4.16
N LEU A 384 15.41 17.25 -5.06
CA LEU A 384 15.11 15.84 -5.31
C LEU A 384 16.20 14.95 -4.67
N PRO A 385 15.86 13.76 -4.15
CA PRO A 385 16.82 12.76 -3.70
C PRO A 385 17.86 12.43 -4.77
N ARG A 386 19.07 12.07 -4.36
CA ARG A 386 20.21 11.76 -5.24
C ARG A 386 19.84 10.72 -6.30
N LEU A 387 19.19 9.62 -5.92
CA LEU A 387 18.80 8.58 -6.88
C LEU A 387 17.75 9.05 -7.89
N LEU A 388 16.79 9.88 -7.48
CA LEU A 388 15.82 10.46 -8.42
C LEU A 388 16.48 11.48 -9.35
N THR A 389 17.34 12.33 -8.80
CA THR A 389 18.13 13.30 -9.56
C THR A 389 18.99 12.59 -10.61
N GLY A 390 19.63 11.49 -10.22
CA GLY A 390 20.51 10.72 -11.10
C GLY A 390 19.75 9.95 -12.17
N SER A 391 18.57 9.41 -11.87
CA SER A 391 17.73 8.76 -12.88
C SER A 391 17.20 9.77 -13.91
N ILE A 392 16.78 10.96 -13.46
CA ILE A 392 16.39 12.05 -14.36
C ILE A 392 17.59 12.50 -15.19
N LEU A 393 18.75 12.70 -14.58
CA LEU A 393 19.96 13.08 -15.30
C LEU A 393 20.37 12.05 -16.34
N ALA A 394 20.30 10.75 -16.02
CA ALA A 394 20.55 9.68 -16.96
C ALA A 394 19.57 9.70 -18.14
N HIS A 395 18.30 10.02 -17.88
CA HIS A 395 17.27 10.21 -18.91
C HIS A 395 17.59 11.41 -19.81
N GLU A 396 17.83 12.60 -19.25
CA GLU A 396 18.13 13.81 -20.02
C GLU A 396 19.47 13.71 -20.79
N MET A 397 20.45 13.01 -20.23
CA MET A 397 21.71 12.72 -20.89
C MET A 397 21.51 11.86 -22.15
N MET A 398 20.48 11.01 -22.18
CA MET A 398 20.18 10.21 -23.37
C MET A 398 19.66 11.09 -24.49
N HIS A 399 18.76 12.03 -24.20
CA HIS A 399 18.34 13.05 -25.17
C HIS A 399 19.54 13.84 -25.68
N ALA A 400 20.43 14.29 -24.79
CA ALA A 400 21.63 15.03 -25.16
C ALA A 400 22.53 14.19 -26.09
N TRP A 401 22.80 12.95 -25.74
CA TRP A 401 23.63 12.05 -26.53
C TRP A 401 23.05 11.77 -27.92
N MET A 402 21.74 11.53 -28.02
CA MET A 402 21.07 11.29 -29.31
C MET A 402 21.16 12.51 -30.23
N ARG A 403 20.93 13.72 -29.70
CA ARG A 403 21.09 14.97 -30.46
C ARG A 403 22.52 15.11 -30.97
N LEU A 404 23.51 14.99 -30.08
CA LEU A 404 24.93 15.08 -30.46
C LEU A 404 25.41 14.02 -31.46
N LYS A 405 24.75 12.86 -31.55
CA LYS A 405 25.04 11.84 -32.57
C LYS A 405 24.25 12.02 -33.88
N GLY A 406 23.42 13.06 -33.97
CA GLY A 406 22.63 13.40 -35.14
C GLY A 406 21.52 12.39 -35.40
N PHE A 407 20.82 11.93 -34.36
CA PHE A 407 19.60 11.15 -34.56
C PHE A 407 18.54 12.01 -35.26
N GLN A 408 17.84 11.41 -36.22
CA GLN A 408 16.67 12.03 -36.82
C GLN A 408 15.55 12.22 -35.79
N THR A 409 14.56 13.08 -36.08
CA THR A 409 13.39 13.25 -35.22
C THR A 409 12.67 11.91 -35.06
N LEU A 410 12.68 11.38 -33.83
CA LEU A 410 12.05 10.11 -33.46
C LEU A 410 10.59 10.34 -33.06
N SER A 411 9.79 9.27 -33.08
CA SER A 411 8.50 9.31 -32.40
C SER A 411 8.70 9.32 -30.88
N GLN A 412 7.79 9.97 -30.16
CA GLN A 412 7.94 10.19 -28.71
C GLN A 412 8.07 8.87 -27.93
N ASP A 413 7.30 7.84 -28.29
CA ASP A 413 7.38 6.52 -27.66
C ASP A 413 8.76 5.87 -27.80
N VAL A 414 9.46 6.11 -28.91
CA VAL A 414 10.81 5.58 -29.13
C VAL A 414 11.85 6.41 -28.40
N GLU A 415 11.79 7.74 -28.52
CA GLU A 415 12.71 8.67 -27.86
C GLU A 415 12.63 8.55 -26.34
N GLU A 416 11.43 8.74 -25.78
CA GLU A 416 11.20 8.68 -24.33
C GLU A 416 11.40 7.26 -23.80
N GLY A 417 11.01 6.25 -24.60
CA GLY A 417 11.19 4.85 -24.24
C GLY A 417 12.66 4.48 -24.03
N ILE A 418 13.56 4.83 -24.95
CA ILE A 418 14.98 4.55 -24.79
C ILE A 418 15.60 5.39 -23.67
N CYS A 419 15.18 6.65 -23.50
CA CYS A 419 15.61 7.49 -22.36
C CYS A 419 15.22 6.86 -21.00
N GLN A 420 14.02 6.29 -20.87
CA GLN A 420 13.59 5.55 -19.68
C GLN A 420 14.42 4.28 -19.45
N VAL A 421 14.82 3.58 -20.52
CA VAL A 421 15.71 2.41 -20.40
C VAL A 421 17.05 2.81 -19.79
N LEU A 422 17.66 3.92 -20.20
CA LEU A 422 18.93 4.38 -19.63
C LEU A 422 18.80 4.79 -18.16
N ALA A 423 17.70 5.46 -17.80
CA ALA A 423 17.40 5.80 -16.40
C ALA A 423 17.25 4.54 -15.53
N HIS A 424 16.52 3.54 -16.01
CA HIS A 424 16.33 2.26 -15.34
C HIS A 424 17.63 1.46 -15.21
N MET A 425 18.44 1.41 -16.27
CA MET A 425 19.75 0.75 -16.26
C MET A 425 20.70 1.40 -15.25
N TRP A 426 20.70 2.74 -15.17
CA TRP A 426 21.51 3.45 -14.18
C TRP A 426 21.06 3.13 -12.75
N LEU A 427 19.76 3.23 -12.44
CA LEU A 427 19.20 2.85 -11.14
C LEU A 427 19.54 1.41 -10.76
N THR A 428 19.40 0.48 -11.71
CA THR A 428 19.75 -0.93 -11.51
C THR A 428 21.22 -1.11 -11.18
N SER A 429 22.11 -0.39 -11.87
CA SER A 429 23.56 -0.44 -11.60
C SER A 429 23.91 0.10 -10.21
N GLU A 430 23.24 1.17 -9.79
CA GLU A 430 23.43 1.76 -8.48
C GLU A 430 22.95 0.79 -7.39
N LEU A 431 21.78 0.16 -7.54
CA LEU A 431 21.25 -0.81 -6.58
C LEU A 431 22.11 -2.10 -6.51
N ALA A 432 22.65 -2.56 -7.64
CA ALA A 432 23.49 -3.77 -7.70
C ALA A 432 24.88 -3.59 -7.04
N SER A 433 25.45 -2.38 -7.10
CA SER A 433 26.79 -2.08 -6.59
C SER A 433 26.99 -2.29 -5.07
N VAL A 434 25.91 -2.58 -4.33
CA VAL A 434 25.90 -2.70 -2.85
C VAL A 434 25.85 -4.17 -2.38
N SER A 435 25.46 -5.14 -3.22
CA SER A 435 25.40 -6.57 -2.82
C SER A 435 26.77 -7.27 -2.78
N GLY A 436 27.87 -6.57 -3.05
CA GLY A 436 29.19 -7.17 -3.30
C GLY A 436 30.33 -6.70 -2.39
N SER A 437 30.09 -6.23 -1.17
CA SER A 437 31.17 -5.76 -0.28
C SER A 437 31.06 -6.24 1.17
N ASP A 438 31.24 -7.55 1.37
CA ASP A 438 31.67 -8.13 2.65
C ASP A 438 33.11 -8.69 2.61
N ILE A 439 33.87 -8.39 1.54
CA ILE A 439 35.31 -8.73 1.50
C ILE A 439 36.13 -7.45 1.48
N ALA A 440 36.74 -7.17 2.63
CA ALA A 440 37.78 -6.15 2.76
C ALA A 440 38.92 -6.45 1.77
N SER A 441 39.17 -5.53 0.85
CA SER A 441 40.44 -5.43 0.15
C SER A 441 40.81 -3.97 0.04
N SER A 442 41.86 -3.64 0.78
CA SER A 442 42.53 -2.36 0.82
C SER A 442 43.22 -2.07 -0.52
N SER A 443 42.61 -1.21 -1.33
CA SER A 443 43.31 -0.43 -2.34
C SER A 443 42.61 0.93 -2.50
N ALA A 444 43.37 1.97 -2.17
CA ALA A 444 42.92 3.36 -2.10
C ALA A 444 42.76 3.94 -3.51
N SER A 445 41.53 4.31 -3.86
CA SER A 445 41.13 5.48 -4.68
C SER A 445 39.70 5.29 -5.20
N ARG A 446 38.70 5.25 -4.31
CA ARG A 446 37.30 5.35 -4.72
C ARG A 446 36.67 6.46 -3.90
N SER A 447 36.19 7.48 -4.60
CA SER A 447 35.29 8.51 -4.08
C SER A 447 34.30 7.86 -3.10
N SER A 448 34.12 8.50 -1.95
CA SER A 448 33.36 8.02 -0.80
C SER A 448 31.90 7.69 -1.16
N LYS A 449 31.64 6.56 -1.81
CA LYS A 449 30.32 5.92 -1.84
C LYS A 449 30.09 5.36 -0.44
N GLY A 450 29.64 6.22 0.48
CA GLY A 450 29.26 5.82 1.82
C GLY A 450 28.22 4.71 1.78
N THR A 451 28.20 3.87 2.82
CA THR A 451 27.20 2.82 3.00
C THR A 451 25.80 3.43 2.91
N ARG A 452 25.07 3.12 1.84
CA ARG A 452 23.72 3.67 1.59
C ARG A 452 22.76 3.20 2.66
N SER A 453 21.84 4.07 3.08
CA SER A 453 20.85 3.68 4.08
C SER A 453 19.87 2.64 3.49
N PRO A 454 19.31 1.74 4.32
CA PRO A 454 18.27 0.82 3.87
C PRO A 454 17.08 1.54 3.22
N PHE A 455 16.77 2.75 3.70
CA PHE A 455 15.75 3.61 3.12
C PHE A 455 16.14 4.10 1.72
N GLU A 456 17.37 4.59 1.49
CA GLU A 456 17.82 5.04 0.16
C GLU A 456 17.74 3.90 -0.86
N ARG A 457 18.08 2.66 -0.48
CA ARG A 457 17.92 1.49 -1.35
C ARG A 457 16.45 1.25 -1.70
N LYS A 458 15.56 1.20 -0.70
CA LYS A 458 14.12 1.02 -0.91
C LYS A 458 13.51 2.16 -1.73
N LEU A 459 14.03 3.38 -1.58
CA LEU A 459 13.65 4.54 -2.38
C LEU A 459 14.11 4.40 -3.85
N GLY A 460 15.30 3.84 -4.10
CA GLY A 460 15.73 3.50 -5.45
C GLY A 460 14.87 2.41 -6.10
N GLU A 461 14.52 1.37 -5.34
CA GLU A 461 13.57 0.32 -5.77
C GLU A 461 12.18 0.92 -6.09
N PHE A 462 11.74 1.91 -5.31
CA PHE A 462 10.51 2.66 -5.59
C PHE A 462 10.58 3.38 -6.94
N PHE A 463 11.64 4.13 -7.22
CA PHE A 463 11.80 4.82 -8.52
C PHE A 463 11.88 3.85 -9.69
N LYS A 464 12.56 2.72 -9.50
CA LYS A 464 12.62 1.65 -10.51
C LYS A 464 11.22 1.07 -10.78
N HIS A 465 10.48 0.74 -9.73
CA HIS A 465 9.09 0.28 -9.84
C HIS A 465 8.25 1.30 -10.60
N GLN A 466 8.36 2.60 -10.29
CA GLN A 466 7.57 3.63 -10.97
C GLN A 466 7.81 3.67 -12.49
N ILE A 467 9.04 3.43 -12.97
CA ILE A 467 9.34 3.32 -14.41
C ILE A 467 8.69 2.05 -14.98
N GLU A 468 8.84 0.92 -14.29
CA GLU A 468 8.34 -0.39 -14.73
C GLU A 468 6.80 -0.46 -14.80
N SER A 469 6.12 0.17 -13.84
CA SER A 469 4.67 0.17 -13.72
C SER A 469 3.99 1.33 -14.45
N ASP A 470 4.74 2.20 -15.14
CA ASP A 470 4.16 3.35 -15.82
C ASP A 470 3.17 2.89 -16.90
N THR A 471 1.93 3.36 -16.83
CA THR A 471 0.84 2.97 -17.74
C THR A 471 0.71 3.91 -18.95
N SER A 472 1.58 4.91 -19.08
CA SER A 472 1.52 5.86 -20.18
C SER A 472 1.96 5.20 -21.50
N PRO A 473 1.33 5.54 -22.64
CA PRO A 473 1.75 5.02 -23.93
C PRO A 473 3.17 5.45 -24.34
N VAL A 474 3.55 6.68 -24.00
CA VAL A 474 4.85 7.23 -24.41
C VAL A 474 5.98 6.73 -23.51
N TYR A 475 5.86 6.89 -22.19
CA TYR A 475 6.94 6.54 -21.27
C TYR A 475 6.88 5.08 -20.84
N GLY A 476 5.68 4.57 -20.53
CA GLY A 476 5.47 3.20 -20.06
C GLY A 476 5.60 2.15 -21.16
N ASP A 477 4.77 2.23 -22.20
CA ASP A 477 4.84 1.28 -23.33
C ASP A 477 6.16 1.45 -24.10
N GLY A 478 6.62 2.69 -24.30
CA GLY A 478 7.92 2.99 -24.87
C GLY A 478 9.08 2.36 -24.09
N PHE A 479 9.08 2.48 -22.75
CA PHE A 479 10.06 1.80 -21.90
C PHE A 479 10.01 0.27 -22.06
N ARG A 480 8.81 -0.33 -22.01
CA ARG A 480 8.66 -1.79 -22.16
C ARG A 480 9.17 -2.27 -23.52
N ALA A 481 8.86 -1.56 -24.60
CA ALA A 481 9.34 -1.88 -25.95
C ALA A 481 10.86 -1.72 -26.06
N GLY A 482 11.41 -0.61 -25.55
CA GLY A 482 12.85 -0.35 -25.54
C GLY A 482 13.63 -1.35 -24.70
N LEU A 483 13.14 -1.69 -23.51
CA LEU A 483 13.75 -2.67 -22.63
C LEU A 483 13.77 -4.05 -23.29
N LEU A 484 12.66 -4.47 -23.90
CA LEU A 484 12.58 -5.73 -24.65
C LEU A 484 13.62 -5.76 -25.78
N ALA A 485 13.73 -4.69 -26.55
CA ALA A 485 14.71 -4.57 -27.63
C ALA A 485 16.16 -4.66 -27.10
N VAL A 486 16.48 -3.92 -26.03
CA VAL A 486 17.81 -3.93 -25.41
C VAL A 486 18.16 -5.30 -24.82
N GLN A 487 17.20 -5.99 -24.19
CA GLN A 487 17.42 -7.35 -23.68
C GLN A 487 17.65 -8.37 -24.79
N LYS A 488 16.92 -8.26 -25.90
CA LYS A 488 16.99 -9.20 -27.03
C LYS A 488 18.22 -8.97 -27.91
N TYR A 489 18.56 -7.72 -28.19
CA TYR A 489 19.56 -7.37 -29.20
C TYR A 489 20.82 -6.70 -28.63
N GLY A 490 20.79 -6.30 -27.36
CA GLY A 490 21.83 -5.48 -26.73
C GLY A 490 21.67 -4.00 -27.04
N LEU A 491 22.13 -3.14 -26.12
CA LEU A 491 21.96 -1.68 -26.20
C LEU A 491 22.49 -1.11 -27.52
N GLN A 492 23.73 -1.44 -27.90
CA GLN A 492 24.37 -0.84 -29.07
C GLN A 492 23.62 -1.14 -30.36
N ARG A 493 23.20 -2.39 -30.58
CA ARG A 493 22.47 -2.79 -31.79
C ARG A 493 21.08 -2.16 -31.84
N THR A 494 20.44 -2.01 -30.68
CA THR A 494 19.15 -1.31 -30.57
C THR A 494 19.30 0.16 -30.96
N LEU A 495 20.33 0.86 -30.45
CA LEU A 495 20.60 2.25 -30.80
C LEU A 495 20.95 2.43 -32.28
N ASP A 496 21.78 1.56 -32.84
CA ASP A 496 22.12 1.59 -34.27
C ASP A 496 20.86 1.39 -35.13
N HIS A 497 19.97 0.48 -34.73
CA HIS A 497 18.69 0.27 -35.40
C HIS A 497 17.79 1.51 -35.32
N ILE A 498 17.59 2.08 -34.12
CA ILE A 498 16.80 3.31 -33.94
C ILE A 498 17.36 4.44 -34.80
N ARG A 499 18.69 4.60 -34.86
CA ARG A 499 19.33 5.61 -35.69
C ARG A 499 19.01 5.45 -37.17
N MET A 500 18.94 4.21 -37.66
CA MET A 500 18.70 3.90 -39.07
C MET A 500 17.21 3.93 -39.45
N THR A 501 16.32 3.50 -38.56
CA THR A 501 14.90 3.26 -38.89
C THR A 501 13.93 4.18 -38.17
N GLY A 502 14.37 4.84 -37.10
CA GLY A 502 13.53 5.65 -36.22
C GLY A 502 12.60 4.84 -35.31
N ARG A 503 12.75 3.52 -35.23
CA ARG A 503 11.87 2.62 -34.46
C ARG A 503 12.67 1.62 -33.64
N PHE A 504 12.03 0.95 -32.67
CA PHE A 504 12.65 -0.18 -31.97
C PHE A 504 12.74 -1.42 -32.89
N PRO A 505 13.80 -2.24 -32.77
CA PRO A 505 13.88 -3.54 -33.43
C PRO A 505 12.91 -4.53 -32.76
N TYR A 506 12.11 -5.24 -33.56
CA TYR A 506 11.16 -6.26 -33.10
C TYR A 506 11.71 -7.67 -33.28
#